data_AF-A0A1F7YG72-F1
#
_entry.id   AF-A0A1F7YG72-F1
#
_cell.length_a   1.000
_cell.length_b   1.000
_cell.length_c   1.000
_cell.angle_alpha   90.00
_cell.angle_beta   90.00
_cell.angle_gamma   90.00
#
_symmetry.space_group_name_H-M   'P 1'
#
loop_
_entity.id
_entity.type
_entity.pdbx_description
1 polymer ?
#
loop_
_entity_poly.entity_id
_entity_poly.type
_entity_poly.pdbx_seq_one_letter_code
_entity_poly.pdbx_strand_id
1 'polypeptide(L)'
;MKKDCPIRGFTIVELLVVIGMFAILFAFSTVNLFNIQPSTSYATDESLIISDIREQAIRAMSGDSSSVASITHYDWGIYFETSRYTLFRGSIYNSSDPSNYVVNLDSGVQFSVIDLPSQSIVFSRVTGEVVGFQATHNSVTLQNTFTSQQKIISINAYGVVSVN
;
A
#
# COMPACT_ATOMS: atom_id res chain seq x y z
N MET A 1 72.85 -26.72 8.75
CA MET A 1 71.86 -27.62 8.12
C MET A 1 70.51 -26.92 8.12
N LYS A 2 70.16 -26.19 7.06
CA LYS A 2 68.83 -25.59 6.89
C LYS A 2 68.14 -26.37 5.78
N LYS A 3 67.06 -27.06 6.12
CA LYS A 3 66.19 -27.75 5.16
C LYS A 3 65.28 -26.70 4.55
N ASP A 4 65.45 -26.41 3.27
CA ASP A 4 64.54 -25.54 2.54
C ASP A 4 63.24 -26.31 2.28
N CYS A 5 62.12 -25.75 2.78
CA CYS A 5 60.78 -26.29 2.60
C CYS A 5 60.24 -25.85 1.23
N PRO A 6 59.84 -26.77 0.34
CA PRO A 6 59.29 -26.37 -0.94
C PRO A 6 57.88 -25.81 -0.75
N ILE A 7 57.69 -24.55 -1.14
CA ILE A 7 56.37 -23.92 -1.24
C ILE A 7 55.63 -24.62 -2.38
N ARG A 8 54.68 -25.50 -2.04
CA ARG A 8 53.83 -26.17 -3.03
C ARG A 8 52.80 -25.17 -3.55
N GLY A 9 53.00 -24.69 -4.77
CA GLY A 9 52.01 -23.87 -5.48
C GLY A 9 50.73 -24.66 -5.75
N PHE A 10 49.59 -23.97 -5.71
CA PHE A 10 48.28 -24.54 -6.08
C PHE A 10 48.32 -25.10 -7.50
N THR A 11 47.72 -26.27 -7.71
CA THR A 11 47.63 -26.87 -9.04
C THR A 11 46.54 -26.18 -9.86
N ILE A 12 46.72 -26.08 -11.19
CA ILE A 12 45.73 -25.48 -12.09
C ILE A 12 44.37 -26.18 -11.95
N VAL A 13 44.38 -27.50 -11.73
CA VAL A 13 43.17 -28.30 -11.53
C VAL A 13 42.42 -27.89 -10.25
N GLU A 14 43.15 -27.61 -9.17
CA GLU A 14 42.57 -27.15 -7.91
C GLU A 14 41.91 -25.78 -8.04
N LEU A 15 42.51 -24.86 -8.80
CA LEU A 15 41.91 -23.57 -9.14
C LEU A 15 40.60 -23.73 -9.93
N LEU A 16 40.58 -24.65 -10.91
CA LEU A 16 39.38 -24.93 -11.72
C LEU A 16 38.24 -25.51 -10.87
N VAL A 17 38.54 -26.37 -9.91
CA VAL A 17 37.54 -26.92 -8.99
C VAL A 17 36.95 -25.83 -8.10
N VAL A 18 37.80 -24.95 -7.55
CA VAL A 18 37.34 -23.83 -6.70
C VAL A 18 36.45 -22.86 -7.48
N ILE A 19 36.83 -22.49 -8.72
CA ILE A 19 36.01 -21.63 -9.58
C ILE A 19 34.67 -22.31 -9.92
N GLY A 20 34.68 -23.61 -10.19
CA GLY A 20 33.46 -24.39 -10.44
C GLY A 20 32.51 -24.39 -9.24
N MET A 21 33.03 -24.54 -8.02
CA MET A 21 32.21 -24.46 -6.80
C MET A 21 31.61 -23.06 -6.61
N PHE A 22 32.40 -22.00 -6.84
CA PHE A 22 31.87 -20.62 -6.77
C PHE A 22 30.80 -20.36 -7.82
N ALA A 23 30.95 -20.85 -9.05
CA ALA A 23 29.96 -20.68 -10.11
C ALA A 23 28.59 -21.27 -9.72
N ILE A 24 28.58 -22.44 -9.08
CA ILE A 24 27.36 -23.09 -8.59
C ILE A 24 26.72 -22.25 -7.47
N LEU A 25 27.52 -21.73 -6.54
CA LEU A 25 27.03 -20.86 -5.45
C LEU A 25 26.44 -19.55 -5.99
N PHE A 26 27.06 -18.92 -6.99
CA PHE A 26 26.53 -17.71 -7.63
C PHE A 26 25.23 -17.98 -8.40
N ALA A 27 25.10 -19.14 -9.04
CA ALA A 27 23.88 -19.54 -9.73
C ALA A 27 22.69 -19.67 -8.74
N PHE A 28 22.90 -20.24 -7.56
CA PHE A 28 21.84 -20.31 -6.53
C PHE A 28 21.57 -18.97 -5.84
N SER A 29 22.60 -18.16 -5.62
CA SER A 29 22.45 -16.86 -4.95
C SER A 29 21.68 -15.84 -5.80
N THR A 30 21.85 -15.87 -7.12
CA THR A 30 21.14 -14.95 -8.04
C THR A 30 19.66 -15.27 -8.16
N VAL A 31 19.25 -16.54 -8.14
CA VAL A 31 17.83 -16.94 -8.28
C VAL A 31 16.96 -16.51 -7.09
N ASN A 32 17.54 -16.31 -5.90
CA ASN A 32 16.78 -15.94 -4.70
C ASN A 32 16.55 -14.42 -4.57
N LEU A 33 17.47 -13.59 -5.10
CA LEU A 33 17.47 -12.15 -4.81
C LEU A 33 16.44 -11.34 -5.63
N PHE A 34 15.97 -11.84 -6.78
CA PHE A 34 15.12 -11.07 -7.71
C PHE A 34 13.62 -11.06 -7.36
N ASN A 35 13.16 -11.81 -6.36
CA ASN A 35 11.73 -11.96 -6.06
C ASN A 35 11.23 -11.22 -4.79
N ILE A 36 12.06 -10.40 -4.13
CA ILE A 36 11.75 -9.93 -2.76
C ILE A 36 11.06 -8.55 -2.71
N GLN A 37 11.07 -7.74 -3.79
CA GLN A 37 10.67 -6.32 -3.67
C GLN A 37 9.23 -5.93 -4.07
N PRO A 38 8.53 -6.55 -5.03
CA PRO A 38 7.21 -6.04 -5.46
C PRO A 38 6.02 -6.42 -4.57
N SER A 39 6.11 -7.51 -3.80
CA SER A 39 4.97 -8.04 -3.04
C SER A 39 4.75 -7.31 -1.71
N THR A 40 5.80 -6.78 -1.10
CA THR A 40 5.72 -6.09 0.20
C THR A 40 5.05 -4.72 0.09
N SER A 41 5.33 -3.96 -0.96
CA SER A 41 4.71 -2.64 -1.20
C SER A 41 3.20 -2.76 -1.42
N TYR A 42 2.76 -3.72 -2.24
CA TYR A 42 1.34 -3.93 -2.50
C TYR A 42 0.53 -4.29 -1.25
N ALA A 43 1.04 -5.21 -0.43
CA ALA A 43 0.38 -5.58 0.83
C ALA A 43 0.41 -4.44 1.87
N THR A 44 1.44 -3.59 1.82
CA THR A 44 1.56 -2.41 2.69
C THR A 44 0.53 -1.36 2.30
N ASP A 45 0.45 -0.98 1.02
CA ASP A 45 -0.53 -0.03 0.49
C ASP A 45 -1.97 -0.48 0.75
N GLU A 46 -2.25 -1.77 0.57
CA GLU A 46 -3.54 -2.37 0.93
C GLU A 46 -3.85 -2.22 2.42
N SER A 47 -2.88 -2.48 3.29
CA SER A 47 -3.10 -2.36 4.74
C SER A 47 -3.28 -0.90 5.16
N LEU A 48 -2.51 0.01 4.55
CA LEU A 48 -2.58 1.45 4.80
C LEU A 48 -3.95 1.99 4.41
N ILE A 49 -4.44 1.72 3.20
CA ILE A 49 -5.74 2.24 2.79
C ILE A 49 -6.89 1.71 3.66
N ILE A 50 -6.86 0.43 4.05
CA ILE A 50 -7.89 -0.13 4.94
C ILE A 50 -7.83 0.54 6.32
N SER A 51 -6.61 0.79 6.82
CA SER A 51 -6.40 1.51 8.07
C SER A 51 -6.95 2.94 7.98
N ASP A 52 -6.65 3.65 6.91
CA ASP A 52 -7.06 5.04 6.72
C ASP A 52 -8.58 5.15 6.56
N ILE A 53 -9.23 4.25 5.82
CA ILE A 53 -10.70 4.19 5.73
C ILE A 53 -11.32 4.03 7.11
N ARG A 54 -10.79 3.11 7.93
CA ARG A 54 -11.26 2.91 9.31
C ARG A 54 -10.99 4.12 10.19
N GLU A 55 -9.83 4.74 10.04
CA GLU A 55 -9.47 5.94 10.79
C GLU A 55 -10.41 7.09 10.47
N GLN A 56 -10.75 7.32 9.20
CA GLN A 56 -11.71 8.34 8.79
C GLN A 56 -13.10 8.08 9.36
N ALA A 57 -13.56 6.82 9.34
CA ALA A 57 -14.83 6.44 9.99
C ALA A 57 -14.81 6.71 11.50
N ILE A 58 -13.71 6.36 12.19
CA ILE A 58 -13.54 6.62 13.62
C ILE A 58 -13.50 8.13 13.91
N ARG A 59 -12.80 8.93 13.09
CA ARG A 59 -12.73 10.40 13.22
C ARG A 59 -14.11 11.05 13.02
N ALA A 60 -14.93 10.50 12.11
CA ALA A 60 -16.31 10.93 11.95
C ALA A 60 -17.17 10.62 13.19
N MET A 61 -17.02 9.44 13.77
CA MET A 61 -17.77 9.03 14.97
C MET A 61 -17.33 9.80 16.22
N SER A 62 -16.02 9.97 16.41
CA SER A 62 -15.46 10.61 17.61
C SER A 62 -15.63 12.12 17.62
N GLY A 63 -15.98 12.72 16.47
CA GLY A 63 -16.14 14.16 16.33
C GLY A 63 -14.84 14.86 16.69
N ASP A 64 -13.78 14.61 15.91
CA ASP A 64 -12.45 15.13 16.22
C ASP A 64 -12.46 16.66 16.41
N SER A 65 -12.32 17.08 17.67
CA SER A 65 -12.29 18.47 18.14
C SER A 65 -10.90 19.09 18.06
N SER A 66 -9.93 18.45 17.39
CA SER A 66 -8.53 18.86 17.39
C SER A 66 -8.25 20.18 16.66
N SER A 67 -9.24 20.78 15.97
CA SER A 67 -9.10 22.16 15.48
C SER A 67 -9.59 23.16 16.54
N VAL A 68 -8.64 23.79 17.22
CA VAL A 68 -8.81 24.81 18.28
C VAL A 68 -9.65 26.03 17.86
N ALA A 69 -10.09 26.12 16.61
CA ALA A 69 -10.84 27.27 16.09
C ALA A 69 -12.32 27.01 15.80
N SER A 70 -12.85 25.79 15.96
CA SER A 70 -14.26 25.55 15.65
C SER A 70 -14.79 24.23 16.20
N ILE A 71 -15.83 24.32 17.04
CA ILE A 71 -16.76 23.24 17.43
C ILE A 71 -17.62 22.88 16.20
N THR A 72 -16.99 22.61 15.06
CA THR A 72 -17.69 22.26 13.83
C THR A 72 -17.51 20.76 13.64
N HIS A 73 -18.63 20.05 13.71
CA HIS A 73 -18.66 18.62 13.47
C HIS A 73 -18.61 18.42 11.96
N TYR A 74 -17.42 18.11 11.44
CA TYR A 74 -17.22 17.81 10.03
C TYR A 74 -17.54 16.33 9.76
N ASP A 75 -18.11 16.07 8.59
CA ASP A 75 -18.05 14.75 7.98
C ASP A 75 -16.60 14.49 7.55
N TRP A 76 -16.22 13.23 7.43
CA TRP A 76 -14.86 12.83 7.05
C TRP A 76 -14.91 11.93 5.83
N GLY A 77 -13.97 12.07 4.92
CA GLY A 77 -14.04 11.36 3.66
C GLY A 77 -12.71 11.08 3.03
N ILE A 78 -12.77 10.22 2.01
CA ILE A 78 -11.63 9.80 1.21
C ILE A 78 -12.01 9.97 -0.25
N TYR A 79 -11.18 10.71 -0.98
CA TYR A 79 -11.28 10.89 -2.42
C TYR A 79 -10.21 10.04 -3.09
N PHE A 80 -10.60 9.24 -4.08
CA PHE A 80 -9.73 8.28 -4.75
C PHE A 80 -9.33 8.81 -6.13
N GLU A 81 -8.05 8.66 -6.46
CA GLU A 81 -7.49 8.88 -7.78
C GLU A 81 -6.71 7.64 -8.21
N THR A 82 -6.22 7.55 -9.44
CA THR A 82 -5.56 6.33 -9.93
C THR A 82 -4.32 5.92 -9.12
N SER A 83 -3.50 6.88 -8.70
CA SER A 83 -2.18 6.62 -8.06
C SER A 83 -2.05 7.18 -6.65
N ARG A 84 -3.15 7.69 -6.08
CA ARG A 84 -3.18 8.33 -4.77
C ARG A 84 -4.60 8.40 -4.25
N TYR A 85 -4.73 8.71 -2.98
CA TYR A 85 -6.01 9.07 -2.37
C TYR A 85 -5.81 10.25 -1.43
N THR A 86 -6.87 11.02 -1.21
CA THR A 86 -6.84 12.20 -0.36
C THR A 86 -7.84 12.03 0.78
N LEU A 87 -7.36 12.09 2.00
CA LEU A 87 -8.19 12.21 3.20
C LEU A 87 -8.63 13.67 3.32
N PHE A 88 -9.93 13.89 3.41
CA PHE A 88 -10.51 15.23 3.51
C PHE A 88 -11.59 15.28 4.58
N ARG A 89 -11.97 16.51 4.94
CA ARG A 89 -13.10 16.79 5.83
C ARG A 89 -14.16 17.60 5.09
N GLY A 90 -15.41 17.42 5.48
CA GLY A 90 -16.57 18.00 4.85
C GLY A 90 -17.39 16.99 4.05
N SER A 91 -18.56 17.42 3.59
CA SER A 91 -19.51 16.57 2.86
C SER A 91 -19.14 16.34 1.39
N ILE A 92 -18.24 17.17 0.83
CA ILE A 92 -17.80 17.13 -0.56
C ILE A 92 -16.30 17.42 -0.60
N TYR A 93 -15.57 16.68 -1.43
CA TYR A 93 -14.15 16.91 -1.65
C TYR A 93 -13.89 18.27 -2.30
N ASN A 94 -12.94 19.03 -1.75
CA ASN A 94 -12.43 20.27 -2.33
C ASN A 94 -10.91 20.20 -2.40
N SER A 95 -10.35 20.16 -3.60
CA SER A 95 -8.89 20.05 -3.83
C SER A 95 -8.09 21.24 -3.27
N SER A 96 -8.72 22.39 -3.06
CA SER A 96 -8.06 23.60 -2.54
C SER A 96 -8.09 23.70 -1.01
N ASP A 97 -8.69 22.75 -0.30
CA ASP A 97 -8.72 22.76 1.16
C ASP A 97 -7.32 22.43 1.73
N PRO A 98 -6.71 23.32 2.54
CA PRO A 98 -5.39 23.08 3.13
C PRO A 98 -5.36 21.95 4.17
N SER A 99 -6.53 21.45 4.61
CA SER A 99 -6.63 20.31 5.53
C SER A 99 -6.61 18.94 4.84
N ASN A 100 -6.59 18.93 3.51
CA ASN A 100 -6.44 17.70 2.73
C ASN A 100 -5.11 17.02 3.05
N TYR A 101 -5.16 15.72 3.29
CA TYR A 101 -3.97 14.89 3.45
C TYR A 101 -3.87 13.90 2.30
N VAL A 102 -2.86 14.07 1.46
CA VAL A 102 -2.67 13.26 0.26
C VAL A 102 -1.73 12.10 0.58
N VAL A 103 -2.17 10.88 0.26
CA VAL A 103 -1.36 9.66 0.37
C VAL A 103 -1.12 9.13 -1.03
N ASN A 104 0.16 9.03 -1.40
CA ASN A 104 0.58 8.48 -2.67
C ASN A 104 0.76 6.97 -2.54
N LEU A 105 0.32 6.21 -3.54
CA LEU A 105 0.59 4.79 -3.63
C LEU A 105 2.04 4.54 -4.05
N ASP A 106 2.58 3.38 -3.66
CA ASP A 106 3.90 2.95 -4.09
C ASP A 106 3.97 2.74 -5.60
N SER A 107 5.17 2.84 -6.15
CA SER A 107 5.39 2.59 -7.58
C SER A 107 4.93 1.18 -7.94
N GLY A 108 4.01 1.10 -8.90
CA GLY A 108 3.43 -0.16 -9.37
C GLY A 108 2.19 -0.62 -8.63
N VAL A 109 1.61 0.22 -7.77
CA VAL A 109 0.29 0.03 -7.19
C VAL A 109 -0.64 1.13 -7.69
N GLN A 110 -1.85 0.75 -8.14
CA GLN A 110 -2.84 1.70 -8.65
C GLN A 110 -4.27 1.25 -8.36
N PHE A 111 -5.20 2.20 -8.30
CA PHE A 111 -6.62 1.91 -8.39
C PHE A 111 -7.01 1.72 -9.85
N SER A 112 -7.24 0.47 -10.23
CA SER A 112 -7.63 0.09 -11.59
C SER A 112 -9.10 0.39 -11.88
N VAL A 113 -9.96 0.28 -10.86
CA VAL A 113 -11.38 0.59 -10.92
C VAL A 113 -11.75 1.33 -9.64
N ILE A 114 -12.43 2.47 -9.78
CA ILE A 114 -12.98 3.23 -8.65
C ILE A 114 -14.49 3.25 -8.86
N ASP A 115 -15.17 2.29 -8.24
CA ASP A 115 -16.62 2.09 -8.37
C ASP A 115 -17.33 2.68 -7.15
N LEU A 116 -17.28 4.02 -7.06
CA LEU A 116 -17.83 4.81 -5.97
C LEU A 116 -18.55 6.05 -6.52
N PRO A 117 -19.64 6.48 -5.87
CA PRO A 117 -20.26 7.76 -6.18
C PRO A 117 -19.23 8.89 -6.02
N SER A 118 -19.06 9.71 -7.07
CA SER A 118 -18.12 10.84 -7.06
C SER A 118 -16.66 10.46 -6.74
N GLN A 119 -16.27 9.19 -6.95
CA GLN A 119 -14.92 8.68 -6.61
C GLN A 119 -14.54 8.91 -5.14
N SER A 120 -15.54 8.99 -4.24
CA SER A 120 -15.30 9.27 -2.84
C SER A 120 -16.17 8.44 -1.91
N ILE A 121 -15.69 8.32 -0.68
CA ILE A 121 -16.44 7.78 0.45
C ILE A 121 -16.51 8.89 1.48
N VAL A 122 -17.71 9.19 1.97
CA VAL A 122 -17.93 10.18 3.02
C VAL A 122 -18.64 9.50 4.18
N PHE A 123 -18.13 9.70 5.38
CA PHE A 123 -18.65 9.19 6.63
C PHE A 123 -19.40 10.30 7.36
N SER A 124 -20.66 10.02 7.71
CA SER A 124 -21.49 10.91 8.50
C SER A 124 -20.88 11.08 9.88
N ARG A 125 -20.80 12.33 10.35
CA ARG A 125 -20.47 12.61 11.74
C ARG A 125 -21.36 11.81 12.71
N VAL A 126 -20.81 11.47 13.87
CA VAL A 126 -21.49 10.77 14.99
C VAL A 126 -21.84 9.30 14.69
N THR A 127 -22.35 8.96 13.52
CA THR A 127 -22.76 7.59 13.18
C THR A 127 -21.69 6.80 12.43
N GLY A 128 -20.79 7.48 11.69
CA GLY A 128 -19.78 6.84 10.83
C GLY A 128 -20.36 6.04 9.67
N GLU A 129 -21.64 6.25 9.35
CA GLU A 129 -22.30 5.63 8.20
C GLU A 129 -21.86 6.29 6.90
N VAL A 130 -21.85 5.52 5.81
CA VAL A 130 -21.47 6.04 4.49
C VAL A 130 -22.62 6.90 3.95
N VAL A 131 -22.36 8.19 3.78
CA VAL A 131 -23.30 9.16 3.20
C VAL A 131 -23.48 8.87 1.72
N GLY A 132 -24.73 8.73 1.27
CA GLY A 132 -25.02 8.48 -0.14
C GLY A 132 -24.63 7.07 -0.61
N PHE A 133 -24.55 6.09 0.31
CA PHE A 133 -24.22 4.71 -0.01
C PHE A 133 -25.08 4.13 -1.14
N GLN A 134 -24.42 3.47 -2.10
CA GLN A 134 -25.06 2.72 -3.17
C GLN A 134 -24.56 1.28 -3.17
N ALA A 135 -25.46 0.32 -2.99
CA ALA A 135 -25.08 -1.10 -2.86
C ALA A 135 -24.41 -1.69 -4.10
N THR A 136 -24.55 -1.05 -5.27
CA THR A 136 -23.94 -1.47 -6.53
C THR A 136 -22.67 -0.70 -6.89
N HIS A 137 -22.35 0.38 -6.15
CA HIS A 137 -21.20 1.25 -6.36
C HIS A 137 -20.53 1.51 -5.02
N ASN A 138 -19.84 0.50 -4.51
CA ASN A 138 -19.29 0.50 -3.16
C ASN A 138 -17.89 -0.12 -3.07
N SER A 139 -17.13 -0.10 -4.16
CA SER A 139 -15.84 -0.79 -4.21
C SER A 139 -14.74 -0.03 -4.95
N VAL A 140 -13.50 -0.32 -4.58
CA VAL A 140 -12.30 0.11 -5.30
C VAL A 140 -11.39 -1.10 -5.54
N THR A 141 -10.82 -1.21 -6.74
CA THR A 141 -9.97 -2.33 -7.12
C THR A 141 -8.52 -1.88 -7.15
N LEU A 142 -7.74 -2.36 -6.16
CA LEU A 142 -6.31 -2.13 -6.06
C LEU A 142 -5.56 -3.16 -6.90
N GLN A 143 -4.73 -2.68 -7.82
CA GLN A 143 -3.97 -3.50 -8.76
C GLN A 143 -2.47 -3.29 -8.58
N ASN A 144 -1.72 -4.39 -8.57
CA ASN A 144 -0.28 -4.38 -8.77
C ASN A 144 0.01 -4.43 -10.28
N THR A 145 0.64 -3.40 -10.84
CA THR A 145 0.91 -3.30 -12.28
C THR A 145 2.04 -4.21 -12.75
N PHE A 146 2.90 -4.69 -11.85
CA PHE A 146 3.99 -5.59 -12.19
C PHE A 146 3.53 -7.05 -12.27
N THR A 147 2.68 -7.47 -11.34
CA THR A 147 2.20 -8.86 -11.24
C THR A 147 0.80 -9.06 -11.80
N SER A 148 0.09 -7.96 -12.14
CA SER A 148 -1.33 -7.96 -12.50
C SER A 148 -2.27 -8.51 -11.41
N GLN A 149 -1.78 -8.67 -10.18
CA GLN A 149 -2.60 -9.05 -9.02
C GLN A 149 -3.61 -7.95 -8.71
N GLN A 150 -4.85 -8.33 -8.39
CA GLN A 150 -5.91 -7.41 -8.03
C GLN A 150 -6.56 -7.83 -6.70
N LYS A 151 -7.06 -6.84 -5.96
CA LYS A 151 -7.89 -7.01 -4.77
C LYS A 151 -9.00 -5.97 -4.79
N ILE A 152 -10.19 -6.40 -4.39
CA ILE A 152 -11.38 -5.56 -4.37
C ILE A 152 -11.65 -5.17 -2.92
N ILE A 153 -11.48 -3.89 -2.63
CA ILE A 153 -11.80 -3.30 -1.33
C ILE A 153 -13.24 -2.79 -1.43
N SER A 154 -14.15 -3.41 -0.68
CA SER A 154 -15.56 -3.06 -0.65
C SER A 154 -15.94 -2.45 0.69
N ILE A 155 -16.88 -1.52 0.68
CA ILE A 155 -17.44 -0.91 1.89
C ILE A 155 -18.95 -1.17 1.97
N ASN A 156 -19.49 -1.30 3.18
CA ASN A 156 -20.93 -1.36 3.40
C ASN A 156 -21.50 -0.02 3.89
N ALA A 157 -22.82 0.06 4.03
CA ALA A 157 -23.51 1.27 4.51
C ALA A 157 -23.03 1.75 5.90
N TYR A 158 -22.49 0.84 6.73
CA TYR A 158 -22.02 1.11 8.08
C TYR A 158 -20.51 1.40 8.16
N GLY A 159 -19.85 1.61 7.02
CA GLY A 159 -18.42 1.93 6.98
C GLY A 159 -17.48 0.75 7.25
N VAL A 160 -17.99 -0.48 7.23
CA VAL A 160 -17.17 -1.69 7.39
C VAL A 160 -16.51 -2.04 6.07
N VAL A 161 -15.19 -2.17 6.10
CA VAL A 161 -14.35 -2.52 4.95
C VAL A 161 -14.14 -4.03 4.88
N SER A 162 -14.33 -4.61 3.70
CA SER A 162 -14.04 -6.01 3.36
C SER A 162 -13.11 -6.09 2.15
N VAL A 163 -12.23 -7.08 2.12
CA VAL A 163 -11.31 -7.33 1.01
C VAL A 163 -11.67 -8.67 0.37
N ASN A 164 -11.83 -8.67 -0.95
CA ASN A 164 -12.12 -9.85 -1.77
C ASN A 164 -11.09 -10.03 -2.88
#